data_AF-A0A3N1H149-F1
#
_entry.id   AF-A0A3N1H149-F1
#
_cell.length_a   1.000
_cell.length_b   1.000
_cell.length_c   1.000
_cell.angle_alpha   90.00
_cell.angle_beta   90.00
_cell.angle_gamma   90.00
#
_symmetry.space_group_name_H-M   'P 1'
#
loop_
_entity.id
_entity.type
_entity.pdbx_description
1 polymer ?
#
loop_
_entity_poly.entity_id
_entity_poly.type
_entity_poly.pdbx_seq_one_letter_code
_entity_poly.pdbx_strand_id
1 'polypeptide(L)'
;MREVLRRWCRHLVGRHDVTATVAATVSGHAVWHNACPCGLVDRGAEATIDQARQRVRESLGPHDTLTWTRLRPGRPVALWPDVALLRLPAAHLDLPAAMRGRGDVVAVDGSIRTFDRRSGWGVVTDAGWVLGGTWPYTTSTNALELLAIAHATRLFPSGHAVEVLSDNDGARRAGVAILSGEFRTFQSTPKWVPLDAFKILRSARSRGVRVTVTEVRTKTHPLHNVADRVARGLPVEPVLLAGGVHCG
;
A
#
# COMPACT_ATOMS: atom_id res chain seq x y z
N MET A 1 -20.00 -16.75 -18.20
CA MET A 1 -21.26 -16.85 -17.41
C MET A 1 -21.36 -18.14 -16.58
N ARG A 2 -21.21 -19.34 -17.17
CA ARG A 2 -21.21 -20.62 -16.42
C ARG A 2 -20.15 -20.73 -15.31
N GLU A 3 -18.98 -20.14 -15.50
CA GLU A 3 -17.90 -20.16 -14.51
C GLU A 3 -18.15 -19.23 -13.31
N VAL A 4 -18.74 -18.05 -13.55
CA VAL A 4 -19.18 -17.11 -12.52
C VAL A 4 -20.33 -17.69 -11.71
N LEU A 5 -21.29 -18.35 -12.35
CA LEU A 5 -22.38 -19.07 -11.68
C LEU A 5 -21.86 -20.27 -10.86
N ARG A 6 -20.90 -21.05 -11.36
CA ARG A 6 -20.23 -22.12 -10.57
C ARG A 6 -19.41 -21.58 -9.40
N ARG A 7 -18.86 -20.36 -9.49
CA ARG A 7 -18.17 -19.68 -8.38
C ARG A 7 -19.15 -19.18 -7.33
N TRP A 8 -20.29 -18.62 -7.75
CA TRP A 8 -21.38 -18.21 -6.86
C TRP A 8 -22.07 -19.41 -6.18
N CYS A 9 -22.36 -20.49 -6.89
CA CYS A 9 -22.92 -21.70 -6.27
C CYS A 9 -21.95 -22.31 -5.25
N ARG A 10 -20.63 -22.28 -5.50
CA ARG A 10 -19.63 -22.73 -4.50
C ARG A 10 -19.56 -21.81 -3.28
N HIS A 11 -19.80 -20.50 -3.44
CA HIS A 11 -19.95 -19.57 -2.32
C HIS A 11 -21.14 -19.94 -1.42
N LEU A 12 -22.28 -20.26 -2.03
CA LEU A 12 -23.53 -20.63 -1.32
C LEU A 12 -23.47 -22.01 -0.64
N VAL A 13 -22.56 -22.91 -1.05
CA VAL A 13 -22.43 -24.27 -0.47
C VAL A 13 -21.45 -24.29 0.73
N GLY A 14 -20.83 -23.16 1.06
CA GLY A 14 -20.32 -22.88 2.40
C GLY A 14 -19.09 -23.68 2.86
N ARG A 15 -18.05 -23.86 2.04
CA ARG A 15 -16.72 -24.28 2.53
C ARG A 15 -15.61 -23.64 1.68
N HIS A 16 -14.96 -22.59 2.19
CA HIS A 16 -13.78 -22.01 1.55
C HIS A 16 -12.59 -22.05 2.51
N ASP A 17 -11.42 -22.41 1.98
CA ASP A 17 -10.15 -22.11 2.62
C ASP A 17 -9.84 -20.64 2.41
N VAL A 18 -10.42 -19.77 3.25
CA VAL A 18 -10.18 -18.33 3.21
C VAL A 18 -8.86 -18.03 3.88
N THR A 19 -7.92 -17.47 3.11
CA THR A 19 -6.68 -16.96 3.69
C THR A 19 -6.89 -15.53 4.13
N ALA A 20 -6.90 -15.31 5.44
CA ALA A 20 -6.89 -13.99 6.03
C ALA A 20 -5.48 -13.58 6.46
N THR A 21 -5.06 -12.40 6.05
CA THR A 21 -3.83 -11.76 6.54
C THR A 21 -4.23 -10.58 7.40
N VAL A 22 -3.78 -10.55 8.66
CA VAL A 22 -3.87 -9.37 9.54
C VAL A 22 -2.46 -8.96 9.93
N ALA A 23 -2.14 -7.70 9.73
CA ALA A 23 -0.87 -7.12 10.11
C ALA A 23 -1.13 -5.85 10.91
N ALA A 24 -0.51 -5.72 12.09
CA ALA A 24 -0.45 -4.42 12.76
C ALA A 24 0.46 -3.49 11.95
N THR A 25 -0.03 -2.32 11.59
CA THR A 25 0.79 -1.17 11.19
C THR A 25 1.39 -0.50 12.43
N VAL A 26 2.36 0.41 12.25
CA VAL A 26 3.09 1.00 13.38
C VAL A 26 2.29 2.05 14.17
N SER A 27 1.22 2.61 13.60
CA SER A 27 0.35 3.54 14.33
C SER A 27 -0.53 2.83 15.38
N GLY A 28 -0.33 1.53 15.62
CA GLY A 28 -1.15 0.66 16.48
C GLY A 28 -2.34 0.03 15.74
N HIS A 29 -2.59 0.48 14.52
CA HIS A 29 -3.68 0.05 13.65
C HIS A 29 -3.39 -1.32 13.05
N ALA A 30 -4.40 -2.01 12.56
CA ALA A 30 -4.23 -3.29 11.90
C ALA A 30 -4.87 -3.30 10.52
N VAL A 31 -4.07 -3.55 9.49
CA VAL A 31 -4.55 -3.81 8.13
C VAL A 31 -4.90 -5.28 7.99
N TRP A 32 -5.95 -5.55 7.23
CA TRP A 32 -6.42 -6.90 7.01
C TRP A 32 -6.91 -7.14 5.59
N HIS A 33 -6.81 -8.38 5.15
CA HIS A 33 -7.20 -8.84 3.82
C HIS A 33 -7.66 -10.28 3.89
N ASN A 34 -8.80 -10.57 3.27
CA ASN A 34 -9.33 -11.91 3.07
C ASN A 34 -9.37 -12.20 1.58
N ALA A 35 -8.62 -13.22 1.15
CA ALA A 35 -8.73 -13.77 -0.19
C ALA A 35 -9.54 -15.06 -0.14
N CYS A 36 -10.71 -15.04 -0.76
CA CYS A 36 -11.44 -16.25 -1.12
C CYS A 36 -10.92 -16.79 -2.47
N PRO A 37 -10.72 -18.11 -2.65
CA PRO A 37 -10.49 -18.73 -3.96
C PRO A 37 -11.56 -18.40 -5.01
N CYS A 38 -12.75 -18.01 -4.55
CA CYS A 38 -13.88 -17.57 -5.36
C CYS A 38 -13.71 -16.15 -5.95
N GLY A 39 -12.70 -15.39 -5.53
CA GLY A 39 -12.42 -14.03 -5.98
C GLY A 39 -13.12 -12.93 -5.17
N LEU A 40 -13.84 -13.28 -4.11
CA LEU A 40 -14.28 -12.31 -3.10
C LEU A 40 -13.06 -11.88 -2.30
N VAL A 41 -12.77 -10.58 -2.37
CA VAL A 41 -11.70 -9.94 -1.63
C VAL A 41 -12.32 -8.90 -0.72
N ASP A 42 -12.29 -9.17 0.58
CA ASP A 42 -12.65 -8.19 1.60
C ASP A 42 -11.37 -7.70 2.29
N ARG A 43 -11.30 -6.42 2.59
CA ARG A 43 -10.08 -5.80 3.13
C ARG A 43 -10.39 -4.50 3.86
N GLY A 44 -9.61 -4.22 4.89
CA GLY A 44 -9.80 -3.03 5.70
C GLY A 44 -8.57 -2.65 6.52
N ALA A 45 -8.73 -1.58 7.30
CA ALA A 45 -7.79 -1.13 8.30
C ALA A 45 -8.58 -0.74 9.54
N GLU A 46 -8.23 -1.32 10.69
CA GLU A 46 -8.88 -1.10 11.98
C GLU A 46 -7.93 -0.43 12.97
N ALA A 47 -8.48 0.13 14.05
CA ALA A 47 -7.67 0.77 15.09
C ALA A 47 -6.82 -0.20 15.91
N THR A 48 -7.17 -1.49 15.93
CA THR A 48 -6.43 -2.51 16.67
C THR A 48 -6.39 -3.84 15.93
N ILE A 49 -5.41 -4.69 16.27
CA ILE A 49 -5.36 -6.09 15.78
C ILE A 49 -6.66 -6.83 16.12
N ASP A 50 -7.20 -6.66 17.32
CA ASP A 50 -8.38 -7.42 17.73
C ASP A 50 -9.63 -7.00 16.97
N GLN A 51 -9.79 -5.71 16.67
CA GLN A 51 -10.84 -5.23 15.76
C GLN A 51 -10.64 -5.77 14.35
N ALA A 52 -9.41 -5.78 13.82
CA ALA A 52 -9.13 -6.36 12.50
C ALA A 52 -9.44 -7.85 12.47
N ARG A 53 -9.07 -8.58 13.52
CA ARG A 53 -9.41 -10.00 13.67
C ARG A 53 -10.91 -10.21 13.75
N GLN A 54 -11.63 -9.35 14.46
CA GLN A 54 -13.07 -9.42 14.57
C GLN A 54 -13.75 -9.15 13.23
N ARG A 55 -13.33 -8.13 12.48
CA ARG A 55 -13.85 -7.85 11.13
C ARG A 55 -13.58 -8.98 10.16
N VAL A 56 -12.38 -9.54 10.20
CA VAL A 56 -12.07 -10.75 9.44
C VAL A 56 -13.05 -11.86 9.80
N ARG A 57 -13.26 -12.16 11.09
CA ARG A 57 -14.22 -13.21 11.51
C ARG A 57 -15.67 -12.92 11.08
N GLU A 58 -16.11 -11.67 11.16
CA GLU A 58 -17.47 -11.26 10.74
C GLU A 58 -17.69 -11.41 9.23
N SER A 59 -16.63 -11.30 8.43
CA SER A 59 -16.69 -11.52 6.98
C SER A 59 -16.58 -13.00 6.55
N LEU A 60 -16.29 -13.90 7.49
CA LEU A 60 -16.18 -15.35 7.23
C LEU A 60 -17.53 -16.04 7.44
N GLY A 61 -17.81 -17.03 6.60
CA GLY A 61 -18.94 -17.94 6.79
C GLY A 61 -18.71 -18.93 7.94
N PRO A 62 -19.77 -19.60 8.42
CA PRO A 62 -19.74 -20.52 9.56
C PRO A 62 -18.84 -21.76 9.39
N HIS A 63 -18.25 -21.94 8.22
CA HIS A 63 -17.46 -23.11 7.84
C HIS A 63 -16.10 -22.74 7.24
N ASP A 64 -15.75 -21.45 7.22
CA ASP A 64 -14.45 -21.02 6.72
C ASP A 64 -13.37 -21.24 7.78
N THR A 65 -12.20 -21.73 7.34
CA THR A 65 -11.07 -21.99 8.24
C THR A 65 -10.11 -20.81 8.22
N LEU A 66 -9.79 -20.27 9.40
CA LEU A 66 -8.98 -19.07 9.56
C LEU A 66 -7.56 -19.40 10.05
N THR A 67 -6.55 -19.10 9.24
CA THR A 67 -5.13 -19.24 9.62
C THR A 67 -4.48 -17.88 9.86
N TRP A 68 -3.93 -17.65 11.06
CA TRP A 68 -3.22 -16.42 11.40
C TRP A 68 -1.72 -16.52 11.05
N THR A 69 -1.24 -15.64 10.17
CA THR A 69 0.21 -15.54 9.87
C THR A 69 0.80 -14.30 10.52
N ARG A 70 1.78 -14.48 11.42
CA ARG A 70 2.57 -13.37 11.96
C ARG A 70 3.64 -12.96 10.96
N LEU A 71 3.66 -11.68 10.58
CA LEU A 71 4.73 -11.13 9.74
C LEU A 71 6.06 -11.19 10.49
N ARG A 72 7.04 -11.88 9.89
CA ARG A 72 8.43 -11.88 10.35
C ARG A 72 9.17 -10.76 9.62
N PRO A 73 10.03 -9.98 10.30
CA PRO A 73 10.87 -8.99 9.62
C PRO A 73 11.65 -9.62 8.45
N GLY A 74 11.79 -8.91 7.35
CA GLY A 74 12.55 -9.36 6.18
C GLY A 74 11.84 -10.37 5.27
N ARG A 75 10.71 -10.97 5.67
CA ARG A 75 9.94 -11.87 4.80
C ARG A 75 8.75 -11.13 4.17
N PRO A 76 8.72 -10.92 2.84
CA PRO A 76 7.57 -10.32 2.19
C PRO A 76 6.38 -11.27 2.29
N VAL A 77 5.20 -10.70 2.51
CA VAL A 77 3.92 -11.41 2.47
C VAL A 77 3.05 -10.76 1.40
N ALA A 78 2.57 -11.58 0.46
CA ALA A 78 1.62 -11.13 -0.53
C ALA A 78 0.35 -10.64 0.19
N LEU A 79 0.10 -9.34 0.12
CA LEU A 79 -1.09 -8.70 0.68
C LEU A 79 -2.23 -8.71 -0.34
N TRP A 80 -1.91 -8.55 -1.64
CA TRP A 80 -2.81 -8.68 -2.79
C TRP A 80 -2.10 -9.47 -3.91
N PRO A 81 -2.80 -9.93 -4.98
CA PRO A 81 -2.18 -10.73 -6.05
C PRO A 81 -0.95 -10.08 -6.71
N ASP A 82 -0.86 -8.76 -6.64
CA ASP A 82 0.17 -7.91 -7.23
C ASP A 82 0.94 -7.07 -6.20
N VAL A 83 0.68 -7.25 -4.90
CA VAL A 83 1.27 -6.41 -3.85
C VAL A 83 1.84 -7.21 -2.71
N ALA A 84 3.09 -6.92 -2.38
CA ALA A 84 3.78 -7.47 -1.23
C ALA A 84 3.92 -6.43 -0.12
N LEU A 85 3.65 -6.86 1.11
CA LEU A 85 3.95 -6.13 2.33
C LEU A 85 5.20 -6.72 2.97
N LEU A 86 6.17 -5.87 3.27
CA LEU A 86 7.42 -6.22 3.92
C LEU A 86 7.61 -5.29 5.12
N ARG A 87 7.96 -5.87 6.28
CA ARG A 87 8.41 -5.09 7.44
C ARG A 87 9.92 -5.11 7.50
N LEU A 88 10.53 -3.93 7.44
CA LEU A 88 11.94 -3.73 7.74
C LEU A 88 12.08 -3.27 9.20
N PRO A 89 13.08 -3.77 9.96
CA PRO A 89 13.41 -3.19 11.25
C PRO A 89 13.74 -1.70 11.06
N ALA A 90 13.21 -0.82 11.91
CA ALA A 90 13.47 0.62 11.83
C ALA A 90 14.98 0.95 11.96
N ALA A 91 15.74 0.10 12.65
CA ALA A 91 17.20 0.19 12.75
C ALA A 91 17.92 -0.07 11.40
N HIS A 92 17.26 -0.76 10.46
CA HIS A 92 17.85 -1.05 9.15
C HIS A 92 17.57 0.07 8.15
N LEU A 93 16.53 0.88 8.38
CA LEU A 93 16.36 2.08 7.59
C LEU A 93 17.34 3.12 8.10
N ASP A 94 18.28 3.52 7.25
CA ASP A 94 19.20 4.63 7.48
C ASP A 94 18.46 5.98 7.43
N LEU A 95 17.45 6.09 8.29
CA LEU A 95 16.66 7.29 8.52
C LEU A 95 17.31 8.03 9.69
N PRO A 96 17.50 9.36 9.58
CA PRO A 96 17.83 10.19 10.72
C PRO A 96 16.87 9.89 11.89
N ALA A 97 17.37 9.91 13.13
CA ALA A 97 16.55 9.59 14.30
C ALA A 97 15.28 10.47 14.40
N ALA A 98 15.36 11.72 13.95
CA ALA A 98 14.24 12.66 13.86
C ALA A 98 13.15 12.25 12.86
N MET A 99 13.47 11.37 11.90
CA MET A 99 12.57 10.86 10.88
C MET A 99 12.08 9.45 11.21
N ARG A 100 12.50 8.85 12.32
CA ARG A 100 11.95 7.57 12.78
C ARG A 100 10.64 7.86 13.51
N GLY A 101 9.54 7.76 12.77
CA GLY A 101 8.22 8.16 13.25
C GLY A 101 7.29 6.98 13.58
N ARG A 102 6.00 7.31 13.77
CA ARG A 102 4.95 6.38 14.19
C ARG A 102 4.24 5.69 13.02
N GLY A 103 4.70 5.87 11.79
CA GLY A 103 4.05 5.40 10.58
C GLY A 103 3.22 6.47 9.87
N ASP A 104 3.27 7.72 10.33
CA ASP A 104 2.38 8.80 9.87
C ASP A 104 2.97 9.60 8.69
N VAL A 105 4.27 9.43 8.42
CA VAL A 105 4.94 9.95 7.22
C VAL A 105 5.25 8.79 6.29
N VAL A 106 4.90 8.95 5.01
CA VAL A 106 5.06 7.90 4.00
C VAL A 106 5.70 8.48 2.75
N ALA A 107 6.83 7.93 2.33
CA ALA A 107 7.35 8.22 1.00
C ALA A 107 6.79 7.25 -0.03
N VAL A 108 6.53 7.77 -1.22
CA VAL A 108 6.02 7.00 -2.35
C VAL A 108 6.87 7.25 -3.57
N ASP A 109 6.91 6.27 -4.47
CA ASP A 109 7.55 6.42 -5.78
C ASP A 109 6.89 5.51 -6.82
N GLY A 110 6.89 5.94 -8.07
CA GLY A 110 6.50 5.17 -9.24
C GLY A 110 7.61 5.16 -10.28
N SER A 111 7.99 3.96 -10.75
CA SER A 111 9.12 3.82 -11.68
C SER A 111 8.79 2.93 -12.87
N ILE A 112 9.27 3.35 -14.04
CA ILE A 112 9.28 2.55 -15.27
C ILE A 112 10.72 2.16 -15.56
N ARG A 113 11.01 0.86 -15.53
CA ARG A 113 12.32 0.33 -15.95
C ARG A 113 12.35 0.25 -17.47
N THR A 114 13.16 1.12 -18.08
CA THR A 114 13.28 1.20 -19.54
C THR A 114 13.86 -0.07 -20.17
N PHE A 115 14.70 -0.82 -19.44
CA PHE A 115 15.38 -2.02 -19.96
C PHE A 115 14.48 -3.25 -20.10
N ASP A 116 13.62 -3.54 -19.12
CA ASP A 116 12.75 -4.72 -19.11
C ASP A 116 11.26 -4.37 -19.20
N ARG A 117 10.95 -3.09 -19.42
CA ARG A 117 9.59 -2.52 -19.48
C ARG A 117 8.75 -2.85 -18.25
N ARG A 118 9.38 -3.18 -17.11
CA ARG A 118 8.67 -3.41 -15.87
C ARG A 118 8.31 -2.07 -15.24
N SER A 119 7.04 -1.92 -14.93
CA SER A 119 6.52 -0.78 -14.20
C SER A 119 6.26 -1.21 -12.76
N GLY A 120 6.55 -0.35 -11.80
CA GLY A 120 6.26 -0.64 -10.40
C GLY A 120 6.03 0.62 -9.60
N TRP A 121 5.54 0.41 -8.39
CA TRP A 121 5.33 1.46 -7.42
C TRP A 121 5.77 0.98 -6.04
N GLY A 122 6.19 1.93 -5.21
CA GLY A 122 6.72 1.70 -3.88
C GLY A 122 6.14 2.69 -2.88
N VAL A 123 5.92 2.20 -1.66
CA VAL A 123 5.42 2.96 -0.51
C VAL A 123 6.25 2.54 0.69
N VAL A 124 6.84 3.51 1.38
CA VAL A 124 7.67 3.26 2.56
C VAL A 124 7.27 4.22 3.67
N THR A 125 6.89 3.69 4.82
CA THR A 125 6.58 4.51 6.00
C THR A 125 7.84 4.80 6.80
N ASP A 126 7.85 5.93 7.50
CA ASP A 126 8.88 6.33 8.47
C ASP A 126 9.10 5.33 9.64
N ALA A 127 8.20 4.36 9.77
CA ALA A 127 8.28 3.23 10.70
C ALA A 127 8.77 1.92 10.07
N GLY A 128 9.09 1.95 8.78
CA GLY A 128 9.67 0.86 8.01
C GLY A 128 8.74 -0.23 7.51
N TRP A 129 7.48 0.13 7.29
CA TRP A 129 6.62 -0.66 6.42
C TRP A 129 6.91 -0.35 4.98
N VAL A 130 7.15 -1.40 4.20
CA VAL A 130 7.38 -1.34 2.77
C VAL A 130 6.23 -2.06 2.08
N LEU A 131 5.58 -1.37 1.16
CA LEU A 131 4.55 -1.91 0.29
C LEU A 131 4.97 -1.63 -1.15
N GLY A 132 4.90 -2.63 -2.01
CA GLY A 132 5.25 -2.45 -3.42
C GLY A 132 4.49 -3.40 -4.31
N GLY A 133 4.33 -3.00 -5.55
CA GLY A 133 3.65 -3.80 -6.56
C GLY A 133 4.20 -3.55 -7.94
N THR A 134 4.00 -4.54 -8.81
CA THR A 134 4.31 -4.42 -10.25
C THR A 134 3.04 -4.07 -11.00
N TRP A 135 3.15 -3.16 -11.97
CA TRP A 135 2.05 -2.84 -12.87
C TRP A 135 2.27 -3.53 -14.23
N PRO A 136 1.31 -4.33 -14.71
CA PRO A 136 1.52 -5.21 -15.88
C PRO A 136 1.60 -4.48 -17.23
N TYR A 137 1.37 -3.18 -17.25
CA TYR A 137 1.38 -2.38 -18.48
C TYR A 137 2.33 -1.19 -18.34
N THR A 138 2.99 -0.80 -19.44
CA THR A 138 3.67 0.48 -19.53
C THR A 138 2.63 1.59 -19.39
N THR A 139 2.69 2.30 -18.26
CA THR A 139 1.91 3.50 -18.01
C THR A 139 2.86 4.68 -17.83
N SER A 140 2.35 5.89 -17.60
CA SER A 140 3.21 7.04 -17.30
C SER A 140 3.75 6.96 -15.85
N THR A 141 4.92 7.54 -15.60
CA THR A 141 5.48 7.67 -14.24
C THR A 141 4.49 8.36 -13.30
N ASN A 142 3.78 9.40 -13.77
CA ASN A 142 2.72 10.08 -13.02
C ASN A 142 1.61 9.13 -12.57
N ALA A 143 1.23 8.18 -13.41
CA ALA A 143 0.20 7.20 -13.10
C ALA A 143 0.65 6.19 -12.04
N LEU A 144 1.91 5.74 -12.09
CA LEU A 144 2.50 4.85 -11.09
C LEU A 144 2.65 5.54 -9.74
N GLU A 145 3.14 6.78 -9.76
CA GLU A 145 3.25 7.56 -8.54
C GLU A 145 1.87 7.79 -7.91
N LEU A 146 0.86 8.14 -8.72
CA LEU A 146 -0.49 8.34 -8.21
C LEU A 146 -1.09 7.05 -7.63
N LEU A 147 -0.76 5.89 -8.21
CA LEU A 147 -1.09 4.60 -7.62
C LEU A 147 -0.37 4.41 -6.28
N ALA A 148 0.91 4.77 -6.18
CA ALA A 148 1.67 4.70 -4.94
C ALA A 148 1.04 5.58 -3.84
N ILE A 149 0.69 6.84 -4.16
CA ILE A 149 -0.06 7.74 -3.26
C ILE A 149 -1.37 7.08 -2.83
N ALA A 150 -2.14 6.55 -3.78
CA ALA A 150 -3.41 5.89 -3.51
C ALA A 150 -3.23 4.69 -2.55
N HIS A 151 -2.27 3.82 -2.81
CA HIS A 151 -1.98 2.67 -1.97
C HIS A 151 -1.47 3.06 -0.58
N ALA A 152 -0.72 4.14 -0.44
CA ALA A 152 -0.33 4.68 0.87
C ALA A 152 -1.58 5.00 1.72
N THR A 153 -2.61 5.65 1.15
CA THR A 153 -3.83 6.00 1.90
C THR A 153 -4.63 4.80 2.41
N ARG A 154 -4.42 3.60 1.86
CA ARG A 154 -5.08 2.37 2.32
C ARG A 154 -4.52 1.85 3.64
N LEU A 155 -3.31 2.26 4.02
CA LEU A 155 -2.67 1.83 5.27
C LEU A 155 -3.28 2.46 6.51
N PHE A 156 -4.14 3.47 6.33
CA PHE A 156 -4.65 4.32 7.40
C PHE A 156 -6.16 4.16 7.56
N PRO A 157 -6.68 4.10 8.79
CA PRO A 157 -8.11 3.99 9.06
C PRO A 157 -8.83 5.34 8.81
N SER A 158 -10.13 5.34 9.03
CA SER A 158 -10.95 6.56 9.06
C SER A 158 -10.41 7.61 10.04
N GLY A 159 -10.42 8.90 9.64
CA GLY A 159 -10.05 10.04 10.49
C GLY A 159 -8.54 10.28 10.72
N HIS A 160 -7.69 9.33 10.32
CA HIS A 160 -6.24 9.40 10.54
C HIS A 160 -5.58 10.49 9.69
N ALA A 161 -4.53 11.13 10.23
CA ALA A 161 -3.73 12.10 9.49
C ALA A 161 -2.43 11.45 8.98
N VAL A 162 -2.12 11.66 7.70
CA VAL A 162 -0.92 11.12 7.06
C VAL A 162 -0.28 12.18 6.17
N GLU A 163 1.05 12.27 6.22
CA GLU A 163 1.85 12.99 5.26
C GLU A 163 2.42 12.02 4.21
N VAL A 164 2.17 12.31 2.94
CA VAL A 164 2.68 11.56 1.79
C VAL A 164 3.73 12.40 1.09
N LEU A 165 4.96 11.88 1.02
CA LEU A 165 6.09 12.49 0.34
C LEU A 165 6.21 11.91 -1.06
N SER A 166 6.09 12.77 -2.07
CA SER A 166 6.20 12.39 -3.48
C SER A 166 7.10 13.38 -4.21
N ASP A 167 7.91 12.90 -5.15
CA ASP A 167 8.75 13.76 -5.99
C ASP A 167 8.08 14.11 -7.34
N ASN A 168 6.90 13.53 -7.60
CA ASN A 168 6.16 13.75 -8.83
C ASN A 168 5.03 14.78 -8.64
N ASP A 169 5.30 16.01 -9.06
CA ASP A 169 4.37 17.13 -8.95
C ASP A 169 3.05 16.91 -9.72
N GLY A 170 3.08 16.17 -10.84
CA GLY A 170 1.86 15.79 -11.59
C GLY A 170 0.93 14.88 -10.78
N ALA A 171 1.49 13.82 -10.20
CA ALA A 171 0.78 12.89 -9.34
C ALA A 171 0.31 13.57 -8.04
N ARG A 172 1.16 14.38 -7.42
CA ARG A 172 0.84 15.18 -6.22
C ARG A 172 -0.41 16.04 -6.47
N ARG A 173 -0.41 16.86 -7.52
CA ARG A 173 -1.56 17.72 -7.85
C ARG A 173 -2.83 16.91 -8.10
N ALA A 174 -2.76 15.84 -8.89
CA ALA A 174 -3.92 14.99 -9.15
C ALA A 174 -4.44 14.33 -7.87
N GLY A 175 -3.55 13.83 -7.01
CA GLY A 175 -3.88 13.24 -5.73
C GLY A 175 -4.64 14.22 -4.84
N VAL A 176 -4.11 15.43 -4.67
CA VAL A 176 -4.74 16.51 -3.89
C VAL A 176 -6.11 16.90 -4.46
N ALA A 177 -6.24 17.03 -5.78
CA ALA A 177 -7.50 17.36 -6.45
C ALA A 177 -8.57 16.25 -6.26
N ILE A 178 -8.17 14.96 -6.28
CA ILE A 178 -9.11 13.85 -6.01
C ILE A 178 -9.51 13.84 -4.51
N LEU A 179 -8.55 14.01 -3.60
CA LEU A 179 -8.75 13.98 -2.15
C LEU A 179 -9.59 15.16 -1.64
N SER A 180 -9.45 16.33 -2.24
CA SER A 180 -10.29 17.51 -1.95
C SER A 180 -11.69 17.41 -2.56
N GLY A 181 -11.87 16.55 -3.58
CA GLY A 181 -13.13 16.39 -4.29
C GLY A 181 -13.35 17.35 -5.45
N GLU A 182 -12.29 18.03 -5.90
CA GLU A 182 -12.26 18.81 -7.14
C GLU A 182 -12.65 17.92 -8.34
N PHE A 183 -12.06 16.72 -8.42
CA PHE A 183 -12.48 15.70 -9.38
C PHE A 183 -13.64 14.86 -8.84
N ARG A 184 -14.87 15.23 -9.19
CA ARG A 184 -16.10 14.54 -8.75
C ARG A 184 -16.30 13.18 -9.45
N THR A 185 -15.89 13.08 -10.71
CA THR A 185 -16.04 11.89 -11.54
C THR A 185 -14.72 11.50 -12.18
N PHE A 186 -14.55 10.22 -12.50
CA PHE A 186 -13.33 9.75 -13.16
C PHE A 186 -13.10 10.45 -14.51
N GLN A 187 -14.19 10.72 -15.25
CA GLN A 187 -14.17 11.40 -16.55
C GLN A 187 -13.60 12.82 -16.48
N SER A 188 -13.63 13.46 -15.31
CA SER A 188 -13.06 14.80 -15.10
C SER A 188 -11.55 14.79 -14.84
N THR A 189 -10.95 13.63 -14.62
CA THR A 189 -9.52 13.51 -14.32
C THR A 189 -8.64 13.56 -15.58
N PRO A 190 -7.36 13.94 -15.48
CA PRO A 190 -6.41 13.79 -16.58
C PRO A 190 -6.38 12.36 -17.12
N LYS A 191 -6.22 12.19 -18.44
CA LYS A 191 -6.28 10.88 -19.11
C LYS A 191 -5.28 9.83 -18.58
N TRP A 192 -4.20 10.27 -17.95
CA TRP A 192 -3.19 9.39 -17.39
C TRP A 192 -3.56 8.86 -15.99
N VAL A 193 -4.59 9.40 -15.33
CA VAL A 193 -5.02 8.96 -14.00
C VAL A 193 -5.58 7.53 -14.08
N PRO A 194 -5.04 6.57 -13.30
CA PRO A 194 -5.61 5.23 -13.23
C PRO A 194 -6.97 5.23 -12.52
N LEU A 195 -7.94 4.49 -13.07
CA LEU A 195 -9.26 4.32 -12.46
C LEU A 195 -9.18 3.78 -11.03
N ASP A 196 -8.24 2.86 -10.78
CA ASP A 196 -8.05 2.27 -9.45
C ASP A 196 -7.52 3.30 -8.46
N ALA A 197 -6.54 4.12 -8.85
CA ALA A 197 -6.04 5.20 -8.00
C ALA A 197 -7.16 6.19 -7.65
N PHE A 198 -7.97 6.58 -8.64
CA PHE A 198 -9.14 7.45 -8.42
C PHE A 198 -10.12 6.85 -7.40
N LYS A 199 -10.52 5.59 -7.58
CA LYS A 199 -11.45 4.90 -6.66
C LYS A 199 -10.90 4.83 -5.24
N ILE A 200 -9.61 4.55 -5.10
CA ILE A 200 -8.94 4.42 -3.80
C ILE A 200 -8.90 5.76 -3.08
N LEU A 201 -8.42 6.81 -3.74
CA LEU A 201 -8.31 8.15 -3.15
C LEU A 201 -9.70 8.72 -2.79
N ARG A 202 -10.70 8.51 -3.66
CA ARG A 202 -12.08 8.88 -3.35
C ARG A 202 -12.63 8.12 -2.13
N SER A 203 -12.30 6.83 -1.99
CA SER A 203 -12.66 6.05 -0.81
C SER A 203 -11.94 6.54 0.45
N ALA A 204 -10.65 6.90 0.36
CA ALA A 204 -9.91 7.50 1.47
C ALA A 204 -10.56 8.82 1.92
N ARG A 205 -10.95 9.69 0.97
CA ARG A 205 -11.72 10.91 1.24
C ARG A 205 -13.04 10.61 1.94
N SER A 206 -13.83 9.64 1.46
CA SER A 206 -15.12 9.30 2.09
C SER A 206 -14.96 8.70 3.49
N ARG A 207 -13.82 8.04 3.76
CA ARG A 207 -13.43 7.59 5.11
C ARG A 207 -12.83 8.72 5.96
N GLY A 208 -12.72 9.95 5.47
CA GLY A 208 -12.16 11.07 6.23
C GLY A 208 -10.68 10.93 6.58
N VAL A 209 -9.90 10.16 5.80
CA VAL A 209 -8.44 10.14 5.95
C VAL A 209 -7.91 11.52 5.57
N ARG A 210 -7.20 12.17 6.50
CA ARG A 210 -6.61 13.50 6.32
C ARG A 210 -5.23 13.35 5.70
N VAL A 211 -5.16 13.44 4.38
CA VAL A 211 -3.93 13.24 3.62
C VAL A 211 -3.36 14.59 3.19
N THR A 212 -2.12 14.87 3.58
CA THR A 212 -1.30 15.95 3.00
C THR A 212 -0.31 15.31 2.04
N VAL A 213 -0.18 15.84 0.83
CA VAL A 213 0.83 15.37 -0.14
C VAL A 213 1.89 16.46 -0.34
N THR A 214 3.07 16.22 0.20
CA THR A 214 4.21 17.14 0.19
C THR A 214 5.16 16.77 -0.95
N GLU A 215 5.60 17.79 -1.69
CA GLU A 215 6.64 17.61 -2.70
C GLU A 215 8.01 17.47 -2.01
N VAL A 216 8.77 16.43 -2.38
CA VAL A 216 10.16 16.28 -1.96
C VAL A 216 11.08 16.37 -3.17
N ARG A 217 12.25 16.98 -2.99
CA ARG A 217 13.27 17.01 -4.05
C ARG A 217 13.86 15.63 -4.24
N THR A 218 13.85 15.16 -5.49
CA THR A 218 14.43 13.88 -5.94
C THR A 218 15.77 13.55 -5.27
N LYS A 219 15.98 12.27 -4.94
CA LYS A 219 17.26 11.63 -4.54
C LYS A 219 17.89 12.01 -3.18
N THR A 220 17.39 13.04 -2.50
CA THR A 220 17.99 13.52 -1.25
C THR A 220 17.24 13.10 0.02
N HIS A 221 15.99 12.65 -0.12
CA HIS A 221 15.19 12.22 1.01
C HIS A 221 15.38 10.72 1.27
N PRO A 222 15.96 10.30 2.42
CA PRO A 222 16.30 8.90 2.69
C PRO A 222 15.12 7.94 2.54
N LEU A 223 13.94 8.33 3.01
CA LEU A 223 12.72 7.52 2.89
C LEU A 223 12.26 7.36 1.43
N HIS A 224 12.41 8.39 0.61
CA HIS A 224 12.01 8.38 -0.81
C HIS A 224 12.95 7.49 -1.63
N ASN A 225 14.26 7.50 -1.32
CA ASN A 225 15.22 6.60 -1.95
C ASN A 225 14.88 5.11 -1.75
N VAL A 226 14.31 4.74 -0.59
CA VAL A 226 13.82 3.37 -0.38
C VAL A 226 12.58 3.10 -1.22
N ALA A 227 11.63 4.05 -1.28
CA ALA A 227 10.43 3.93 -2.11
C ALA A 227 10.78 3.76 -3.61
N ASP A 228 11.74 4.54 -4.13
CA ASP A 228 12.24 4.43 -5.52
C ASP A 228 12.81 3.05 -5.82
N ARG A 229 13.59 2.46 -4.90
CA ARG A 229 14.09 1.10 -5.07
C ARG A 229 12.99 0.06 -5.08
N VAL A 230 11.99 0.22 -4.22
CA VAL A 230 10.82 -0.66 -4.18
C VAL A 230 10.05 -0.57 -5.50
N ALA A 231 9.83 0.65 -6.01
CA ALA A 231 9.17 0.88 -7.29
C ALA A 231 9.94 0.26 -8.46
N ARG A 232 11.27 0.22 -8.39
CA ARG A 232 12.15 -0.46 -9.36
C ARG A 232 12.25 -1.97 -9.14
N GLY A 233 11.62 -2.54 -8.11
CA GLY A 233 11.80 -3.95 -7.73
C GLY A 233 13.27 -4.30 -7.45
N LEU A 234 14.05 -3.34 -6.96
CA LEU A 234 15.43 -3.55 -6.53
C LEU A 234 15.43 -4.05 -5.07
N PRO A 235 16.45 -4.85 -4.68
CA PRO A 235 16.64 -5.18 -3.28
C PRO A 235 16.70 -3.91 -2.43
N VAL A 236 15.98 -3.88 -1.32
CA VAL A 236 16.02 -2.76 -0.36
C VAL A 236 17.20 -2.87 0.60
N GLU A 237 17.82 -4.06 0.72
CA GLU A 237 18.95 -4.38 1.60
C GLU A 237 20.22 -3.52 1.39
N PRO A 238 20.62 -3.11 0.17
CA PRO A 238 21.86 -2.35 -0.02
C PRO A 238 21.80 -0.89 0.47
N VAL A 239 20.62 -0.30 0.62
CA VAL A 239 20.46 1.06 1.19
C VAL A 239 20.65 1.04 2.72
N LEU A 240 20.50 -0.13 3.33
CA LEU A 240 20.58 -0.34 4.77
C LEU A 240 22.03 -0.38 5.30
N LEU A 241 23.04 -0.43 4.41
CA LEU A 241 24.46 -0.55 4.76
C LEU A 241 25.33 0.65 4.38
N ALA A 242 24.87 1.52 3.48
CA ALA A 242 25.68 2.65 2.99
C ALA A 242 25.80 3.82 3.98
N GLY A 243 24.95 3.86 5.02
CA GLY A 243 25.03 4.80 6.15
C GLY A 243 25.82 4.27 7.36
N GLY A 244 26.41 3.09 7.23
CA GLY A 244 27.30 2.54 8.25
C GLY A 244 28.53 3.43 8.38
N VAL A 245 28.51 4.31 9.39
CA VAL A 245 29.71 4.84 10.03
C VAL A 245 30.71 3.68 10.14
N HIS A 246 31.87 3.84 9.51
CA HIS A 246 33.06 3.11 9.88
C HIS A 246 33.33 3.41 11.36
N CYS A 247 32.79 2.58 12.25
CA CYS A 247 33.41 2.36 13.54
C CYS A 247 34.63 1.48 13.25
N GLY A 248 35.80 2.03 13.57
CA GLY A 248 37.11 1.44 13.27
C GLY A 248 37.36 0.08 13.91
#